data_AF-A0A914IPS1-F1
#
_entry.id   AF-A0A914IPS1-F1
#
_cell.length_a   1.000
_cell.length_b   1.000
_cell.length_c   1.000
_cell.angle_alpha   90.00
_cell.angle_beta   90.00
_cell.angle_gamma   90.00
#
_symmetry.space_group_name_H-M   'P 1'
#
loop_
_entity.id
_entity.type
_entity.pdbx_description
1 polymer ?
#
loop_
_entity_poly.entity_id
_entity_poly.type
_entity_poly.pdbx_seq_one_letter_code
_entity_poly.pdbx_strand_id
1 'polypeptide(L)'
;MERWDSYDWSSCNVSQFVPTDNTSAEYDRFMFGQKSFSFNILVSDKIGPRRNLGNVAHQSCAKIEYNLKLKASIVIIYHNEGFSVLVRMINSILDRSPLENIYEIILYDDASEKMLQLDNVLKKYSQLQNWEEKTNFLFVRNETRSGLIKAKVFASRLAKGEVLIFLDSHCEVTEKWLEPLLAAIKEDPTRIVLPIVDLINPINFEYSKAMIAKGGFDWSLFFKWEYFDWSYWDVEENNVKAFESPNMSGGLLAVATDFFRKIGEYDTGK
;
A
#
# COMPACT_ATOMS: atom_id res chain seq x y z
N MET A 1 1.49 -14.84 -17.37
CA MET A 1 1.18 -14.90 -15.92
C MET A 1 1.80 -16.14 -15.29
N GLU A 2 1.38 -17.38 -15.61
CA GLU A 2 1.99 -18.60 -15.03
C GLU A 2 3.52 -18.66 -15.22
N ARG A 3 4.01 -18.35 -16.43
CA ARG A 3 5.46 -18.23 -16.71
C ARG A 3 6.15 -17.11 -15.94
N TRP A 4 5.42 -16.04 -15.62
CA TRP A 4 5.96 -14.89 -14.87
C TRP A 4 6.05 -15.23 -13.38
N ASP A 5 5.06 -15.94 -12.87
CA ASP A 5 5.02 -16.39 -11.48
C ASP A 5 6.08 -17.44 -11.15
N SER A 6 6.26 -18.43 -12.04
CA SER A 6 7.20 -19.55 -11.87
C SER A 6 8.66 -19.21 -12.20
N TYR A 7 8.96 -17.97 -12.60
CA TYR A 7 10.32 -17.55 -12.92
C TYR A 7 11.17 -17.38 -11.65
N ASP A 8 12.46 -17.71 -11.72
CA ASP A 8 13.40 -17.46 -10.62
C ASP A 8 13.86 -15.99 -10.62
N TRP A 9 13.24 -15.21 -9.75
CA TRP A 9 13.51 -13.77 -9.62
C TRP A 9 14.81 -13.46 -8.87
N SER A 10 15.48 -14.45 -8.25
CA SER A 10 16.70 -14.21 -7.46
C SER A 10 17.88 -13.71 -8.31
N SER A 11 17.89 -14.01 -9.61
CA SER A 11 18.91 -13.55 -10.57
C SER A 11 18.59 -12.21 -11.26
N CYS A 12 17.40 -11.64 -11.05
CA CYS A 12 16.95 -10.44 -11.77
C CYS A 12 17.26 -9.16 -10.98
N ASN A 13 18.51 -8.68 -11.05
CA ASN A 13 18.87 -7.37 -10.50
C ASN A 13 18.69 -6.27 -11.55
N VAL A 14 17.44 -5.84 -11.77
CA VAL A 14 17.09 -4.94 -12.89
C VAL A 14 16.67 -3.56 -12.41
N SER A 15 17.49 -2.92 -11.56
CA SER A 15 17.28 -1.53 -11.12
C SER A 15 17.81 -0.47 -12.11
N GLN A 16 18.28 -0.84 -13.30
CA GLN A 16 18.73 0.12 -14.31
C GLN A 16 18.44 -0.39 -15.73
N PHE A 17 17.17 -0.31 -16.16
CA PHE A 17 16.79 -0.72 -17.51
C PHE A 17 15.91 0.31 -18.20
N VAL A 18 16.54 1.11 -19.05
CA VAL A 18 15.86 1.83 -20.13
C VAL A 18 16.26 1.12 -21.42
N PRO A 19 15.31 0.52 -22.17
CA PRO A 19 15.62 -0.15 -23.42
C PRO A 19 16.29 0.82 -24.40
N THR A 20 17.46 0.46 -24.94
CA THR A 20 18.18 1.28 -25.93
C THR A 20 17.72 1.02 -27.36
N ASP A 21 17.17 -0.17 -27.62
CA ASP A 21 16.59 -0.55 -28.90
C ASP A 21 15.10 -0.17 -28.93
N ASN A 22 14.78 0.87 -29.71
CA ASN A 22 13.44 1.41 -29.86
C ASN A 22 12.49 0.55 -30.70
N THR A 23 12.96 -0.58 -31.23
CA THR A 23 12.14 -1.57 -31.96
C THR A 23 11.83 -2.82 -31.13
N SER A 24 12.37 -2.90 -29.91
CA SER A 24 12.20 -4.06 -29.04
C SER A 24 10.83 -4.08 -28.35
N ALA A 25 10.30 -5.28 -28.11
CA ALA A 25 9.09 -5.46 -27.29
C ALA A 25 9.25 -4.90 -25.87
N GLU A 26 10.48 -4.82 -25.37
CA GLU A 26 10.79 -4.19 -24.10
C GLU A 26 10.61 -2.67 -24.16
N TYR A 27 11.03 -2.01 -25.25
CA TYR A 27 10.77 -0.60 -25.47
C TYR A 27 9.27 -0.30 -25.55
N ASP A 28 8.50 -1.11 -26.27
CA ASP A 28 7.04 -0.98 -26.31
C ASP A 28 6.42 -1.09 -24.91
N ARG A 29 6.88 -2.05 -24.12
CA ARG A 29 6.41 -2.24 -22.74
C ARG A 29 6.79 -1.06 -21.83
N PHE A 30 7.99 -0.53 -21.97
CA PHE A 30 8.45 0.66 -21.27
C PHE A 30 7.58 1.88 -21.63
N MET A 31 7.37 2.15 -22.92
CA MET A 31 6.56 3.27 -23.40
C MET A 31 5.10 3.16 -22.99
N PHE A 32 4.55 1.94 -23.00
CA PHE A 32 3.23 1.67 -22.43
C PHE A 32 3.16 2.06 -20.95
N GLY A 33 4.15 1.69 -20.15
CA GLY A 33 4.21 2.06 -18.73
C GLY A 33 4.25 3.57 -18.49
N GLN A 34 5.11 4.27 -19.23
CA GLN A 34 5.22 5.72 -19.15
C GLN A 34 3.91 6.42 -19.49
N LYS A 35 3.19 5.94 -20.51
CA LYS A 35 1.92 6.54 -20.95
C LYS A 35 0.74 6.19 -20.04
N SER A 36 0.67 4.94 -19.58
CA SER A 36 -0.51 4.42 -18.86
C SER A 36 -0.43 4.60 -17.35
N PHE A 37 0.77 4.57 -16.77
CA PHE A 37 0.94 4.53 -15.31
C PHE A 37 1.89 5.61 -14.76
N SER A 38 2.62 6.32 -15.62
CA SER A 38 3.65 7.30 -15.23
C SER A 38 4.84 6.69 -14.44
N PHE A 39 5.08 5.39 -14.60
CA PHE A 39 6.24 4.69 -14.05
C PHE A 39 6.70 3.55 -14.97
N ASN A 40 7.91 3.04 -14.71
CA ASN A 40 8.55 2.02 -15.53
C ASN A 40 7.98 0.61 -15.24
N ILE A 41 6.84 0.29 -15.86
CA ILE A 41 6.20 -1.02 -15.70
C ILE A 41 7.10 -2.18 -16.13
N LEU A 42 8.01 -1.97 -17.10
CA LEU A 42 8.93 -3.00 -17.54
C LEU A 42 9.88 -3.40 -16.41
N VAL A 43 10.43 -2.43 -15.68
CA VAL A 43 11.27 -2.72 -14.50
C VAL A 43 10.45 -3.42 -13.42
N SER A 44 9.23 -2.96 -13.16
CA SER A 44 8.32 -3.66 -12.23
C SER A 44 8.08 -5.12 -12.64
N ASP A 45 7.77 -5.37 -13.91
CA ASP A 45 7.57 -6.71 -14.43
C ASP A 45 8.83 -7.57 -14.26
N LYS A 46 10.02 -6.98 -14.41
CA LYS A 46 11.32 -7.66 -14.24
C LYS A 46 11.78 -7.84 -12.78
N ILE A 47 11.19 -7.12 -11.83
CA ILE A 47 11.40 -7.38 -10.40
C ILE A 47 10.57 -8.59 -9.95
N GLY A 48 9.43 -8.79 -10.60
CA GLY A 48 8.55 -9.91 -10.30
C GLY A 48 7.57 -9.66 -9.16
N PRO A 49 6.86 -10.72 -8.75
CA PRO A 49 5.75 -10.67 -7.80
C PRO A 49 6.19 -10.59 -6.33
N ARG A 50 7.46 -10.87 -6.02
CA ARG A 50 8.02 -10.83 -4.67
C ARG A 50 9.46 -10.34 -4.73
N ARG A 51 9.83 -9.45 -3.80
CA ARG A 51 11.22 -9.08 -3.52
C ARG A 51 11.42 -8.85 -2.05
N ASN A 52 12.65 -9.02 -1.58
CA ASN A 52 13.03 -8.68 -0.21
C ASN A 52 13.51 -7.23 -0.14
N LEU A 53 12.91 -6.43 0.74
CA LEU A 53 13.33 -5.04 1.00
C LEU A 53 14.39 -4.95 2.12
N GLY A 54 14.65 -6.06 2.82
CA GLY A 54 15.48 -6.08 4.02
C GLY A 54 14.79 -5.44 5.23
N ASN A 55 15.53 -5.32 6.33
CA ASN A 55 15.03 -4.65 7.53
C ASN A 55 15.27 -3.13 7.44
N VAL A 56 14.18 -2.39 7.28
CA VAL A 56 14.17 -0.95 7.01
C VAL A 56 13.68 -0.13 8.21
N ALA A 57 13.07 -0.76 9.21
CA ALA A 57 12.69 -0.09 10.44
C ALA A 57 13.92 0.28 11.29
N HIS A 58 13.73 1.16 12.28
CA HIS A 58 14.75 1.39 13.29
C HIS A 58 15.01 0.09 14.08
N GLN A 59 16.26 -0.18 14.45
CA GLN A 59 16.64 -1.45 15.08
C GLN A 59 15.87 -1.72 16.38
N SER A 60 15.53 -0.66 17.12
CA SER A 60 14.75 -0.77 18.35
C SER A 60 13.29 -1.19 18.12
N CYS A 61 12.70 -0.98 16.92
CA CYS A 61 11.35 -1.45 16.61
C CYS A 61 11.27 -2.99 16.62
N ALA A 62 12.36 -3.68 16.27
CA ALA A 62 12.39 -5.14 16.26
C ALA A 62 12.16 -5.75 17.66
N LYS A 63 12.53 -5.02 18.71
CA LYS A 63 12.43 -5.43 20.12
C LYS A 63 11.01 -5.28 20.69
N ILE A 64 10.09 -4.64 19.97
CA ILE A 64 8.72 -4.45 20.44
C ILE A 64 7.90 -5.70 20.12
N GLU A 65 7.21 -6.19 21.16
CA GLU A 65 6.27 -7.30 21.07
C GLU A 65 4.84 -6.78 21.14
N TYR A 66 3.98 -7.32 20.28
CA TYR A 66 2.60 -6.92 20.17
C TYR A 66 1.68 -8.09 20.49
N ASN A 67 0.75 -7.92 21.43
CA ASN A 67 -0.29 -8.89 21.72
C ASN A 67 -1.65 -8.38 21.19
N LEU A 68 -1.97 -8.77 19.96
CA LEU A 68 -3.08 -8.22 19.19
C LEU A 68 -4.08 -9.30 18.80
N LYS A 69 -5.37 -8.99 18.98
CA LYS A 69 -6.49 -9.83 18.52
C LYS A 69 -7.38 -9.13 17.50
N LEU A 70 -7.12 -7.84 17.25
CA LEU A 70 -7.91 -7.03 16.33
C LEU A 70 -7.79 -7.61 14.91
N LYS A 71 -8.92 -7.61 14.21
CA LYS A 71 -9.05 -8.05 12.83
C LYS A 71 -9.20 -6.84 11.90
N ALA A 72 -8.32 -6.74 10.90
CA ALA A 72 -8.29 -5.62 9.96
C ALA A 72 -8.87 -5.99 8.58
N SER A 73 -9.71 -5.12 8.03
CA SER A 73 -10.04 -5.13 6.59
C SER A 73 -9.10 -4.16 5.88
N ILE A 74 -8.27 -4.69 4.98
CA ILE A 74 -7.34 -3.90 4.18
C ILE A 74 -8.04 -3.54 2.86
N VAL A 75 -8.18 -2.25 2.59
CA VAL A 75 -8.87 -1.72 1.41
C VAL A 75 -7.84 -1.11 0.47
N ILE A 76 -7.80 -1.65 -0.74
CA ILE A 76 -6.93 -1.20 -1.83
C ILE A 76 -7.83 -0.76 -2.97
N ILE A 77 -7.84 0.54 -3.23
CA ILE A 77 -8.59 1.14 -4.34
C ILE A 77 -7.64 1.39 -5.48
N TYR A 78 -8.04 1.01 -6.68
CA TYR A 78 -7.22 1.18 -7.86
C TYR A 78 -8.05 1.62 -9.06
N HIS A 79 -7.39 2.32 -9.98
CA HIS A 79 -7.92 2.69 -11.28
C HIS A 79 -6.77 2.64 -12.28
N ASN A 80 -6.90 1.83 -13.33
CA ASN A 80 -5.88 1.67 -14.37
C ASN A 80 -4.49 1.31 -13.79
N GLU A 81 -4.42 0.45 -12.79
CA GLU A 81 -3.15 0.14 -12.09
C GLU A 81 -2.30 -0.91 -12.84
N GLY A 82 -0.99 -0.88 -12.62
CA GLY A 82 -0.06 -1.88 -13.14
C GLY A 82 -0.18 -3.23 -12.44
N PHE A 83 -0.44 -4.30 -13.20
CA PHE A 83 -0.61 -5.66 -12.65
C PHE A 83 0.55 -6.13 -11.75
N SER A 84 1.80 -5.95 -12.19
CA SER A 84 2.98 -6.42 -11.43
C SER A 84 3.15 -5.67 -10.11
N VAL A 85 2.81 -4.38 -10.07
CA VAL A 85 2.87 -3.54 -8.88
C VAL A 85 1.82 -3.97 -7.87
N LEU A 86 0.55 -4.09 -8.30
CA LEU A 86 -0.55 -4.49 -7.43
C LEU A 86 -0.37 -5.91 -6.88
N VAL A 87 0.10 -6.84 -7.70
CA VAL A 87 0.42 -8.21 -7.24
C VAL A 87 1.55 -8.19 -6.19
N ARG A 88 2.61 -7.43 -6.42
CA ARG A 88 3.73 -7.33 -5.47
C ARG A 88 3.29 -6.73 -4.13
N MET A 89 2.43 -5.73 -4.18
CA MET A 89 1.79 -5.16 -3.00
C MET A 89 1.02 -6.22 -2.20
N ILE A 90 0.10 -6.94 -2.85
CA ILE A 90 -0.74 -7.95 -2.19
C ILE A 90 0.14 -9.08 -1.61
N ASN A 91 1.11 -9.57 -2.37
CA ASN A 91 2.04 -10.58 -1.86
C ASN A 91 2.83 -10.05 -0.66
N SER A 92 3.30 -8.79 -0.68
CA SER A 92 3.99 -8.21 0.48
C SER A 92 3.11 -8.16 1.74
N ILE A 93 1.81 -7.88 1.59
CA ILE A 93 0.84 -7.92 2.70
C ILE A 93 0.70 -9.35 3.23
N LEU A 94 0.49 -10.32 2.35
CA LEU A 94 0.31 -11.72 2.72
C LEU A 94 1.56 -12.34 3.35
N ASP A 95 2.74 -11.89 2.95
CA ASP A 95 4.01 -12.47 3.38
C ASP A 95 4.58 -11.78 4.64
N ARG A 96 4.16 -10.53 4.94
CA ARG A 96 4.72 -9.70 6.04
C ARG A 96 3.68 -9.24 7.07
N SER A 97 2.53 -9.88 7.09
CA SER A 97 1.50 -9.66 8.10
C SER A 97 1.16 -10.93 8.85
N PRO A 98 0.85 -10.85 10.16
CA PRO A 98 0.18 -11.93 10.86
C PRO A 98 -1.21 -12.14 10.24
N LEU A 99 -1.39 -13.27 9.54
CA LEU A 99 -2.63 -13.57 8.80
C LEU A 99 -3.85 -13.64 9.74
N GLU A 100 -3.62 -14.02 11.00
CA GLU A 100 -4.62 -13.98 12.07
C GLU A 100 -5.08 -12.57 12.44
N ASN A 101 -4.43 -11.50 12.01
CA ASN A 101 -4.92 -10.13 12.18
C ASN A 101 -5.59 -9.58 10.91
N ILE A 102 -5.57 -10.31 9.80
CA ILE A 102 -6.29 -9.93 8.58
C ILE A 102 -7.67 -10.58 8.60
N TYR A 103 -8.72 -9.77 8.46
CA TYR A 103 -10.08 -10.25 8.26
C TYR A 103 -10.34 -10.55 6.78
N GLU A 104 -10.01 -9.57 5.93
CA GLU A 104 -10.16 -9.63 4.48
C GLU A 104 -9.29 -8.57 3.79
N ILE A 105 -9.01 -8.78 2.50
CA ILE A 105 -8.44 -7.78 1.61
C ILE A 105 -9.50 -7.43 0.56
N ILE A 106 -9.88 -6.16 0.50
CA ILE A 106 -10.86 -5.61 -0.44
C ILE A 106 -10.11 -4.93 -1.57
N LEU A 107 -10.23 -5.49 -2.77
CA LEU A 107 -9.69 -4.95 -4.01
C LEU A 107 -10.83 -4.24 -4.74
N TYR A 108 -10.81 -2.92 -4.71
CA TYR A 108 -11.87 -2.06 -5.23
C TYR A 108 -11.42 -1.33 -6.50
N ASP A 109 -11.89 -1.80 -7.66
CA ASP A 109 -11.64 -1.17 -8.95
C ASP A 109 -12.60 0.02 -9.18
N ASP A 110 -12.10 1.25 -9.15
CA ASP A 110 -12.88 2.45 -9.47
C ASP A 110 -12.94 2.69 -10.98
N ALA A 111 -13.63 1.78 -11.67
CA ALA A 111 -13.95 1.86 -13.09
C ALA A 111 -12.72 1.97 -14.03
N SER A 112 -11.71 1.13 -13.84
CA SER A 112 -10.59 0.96 -14.79
C SER A 112 -11.08 0.72 -16.23
N GLU A 113 -10.35 1.24 -17.20
CA GLU A 113 -10.62 1.08 -18.61
C GLU A 113 -10.51 -0.39 -19.04
N LYS A 114 -11.27 -0.79 -20.06
CA LYS A 114 -11.37 -2.19 -20.50
C LYS A 114 -10.02 -2.87 -20.74
N MET A 115 -9.03 -2.13 -21.26
CA MET A 115 -7.69 -2.66 -21.56
C MET A 115 -6.80 -2.80 -20.31
N LEU A 116 -7.17 -2.14 -19.20
CA LEU A 116 -6.42 -2.08 -17.95
C LEU A 116 -7.17 -2.71 -16.78
N GLN A 117 -8.33 -3.33 -17.03
CA GLN A 117 -9.08 -4.08 -16.02
C GLN A 117 -8.27 -5.27 -15.52
N LEU A 118 -8.16 -5.37 -14.19
CA LEU A 118 -7.35 -6.39 -13.55
C LEU A 118 -8.17 -7.49 -12.86
N ASP A 119 -9.49 -7.34 -12.68
CA ASP A 119 -10.32 -8.26 -11.89
C ASP A 119 -10.13 -9.74 -12.27
N ASN A 120 -10.26 -10.05 -13.57
CA ASN A 120 -10.19 -11.42 -14.06
C ASN A 120 -8.79 -12.02 -13.94
N VAL A 121 -7.75 -11.22 -14.19
CA VAL A 121 -6.36 -11.71 -14.12
C VAL A 121 -5.91 -11.83 -12.66
N LEU A 122 -6.33 -10.93 -11.77
CA LEU A 122 -6.06 -11.01 -10.34
C LEU A 122 -6.75 -12.21 -9.70
N LYS A 123 -8.02 -12.50 -10.05
CA LYS A 123 -8.71 -13.71 -9.56
C LYS A 123 -7.98 -14.99 -9.98
N LYS A 124 -7.52 -15.06 -11.23
CA LYS A 124 -6.72 -16.21 -11.70
C LYS A 124 -5.37 -16.31 -10.98
N TYR A 125 -4.70 -15.18 -10.76
CA TYR A 125 -3.44 -15.15 -10.02
C TYR A 125 -3.63 -15.55 -8.55
N SER A 126 -4.71 -15.08 -7.92
CA SER A 126 -5.14 -15.43 -6.56
C SER A 126 -5.32 -16.94 -6.40
N GLN A 127 -5.97 -17.58 -7.37
CA GLN A 127 -6.12 -19.05 -7.41
C GLN A 127 -4.78 -19.75 -7.62
N LEU A 128 -3.93 -19.24 -8.52
CA LEU A 128 -2.59 -19.81 -8.77
C LEU A 128 -1.70 -19.76 -7.51
N GLN A 129 -1.84 -18.72 -6.69
CA GLN A 129 -1.06 -18.51 -5.47
C GLN A 129 -1.76 -18.97 -4.18
N ASN A 130 -2.92 -19.63 -4.29
CA ASN A 130 -3.74 -20.06 -3.16
C ASN A 130 -3.98 -18.97 -2.11
N TRP A 131 -4.22 -17.73 -2.56
CA TRP A 131 -4.45 -16.59 -1.67
C TRP A 131 -5.65 -16.79 -0.72
N GLU A 132 -6.66 -17.53 -1.18
CA GLU A 132 -7.87 -17.86 -0.41
C GLU A 132 -7.59 -18.76 0.81
N GLU A 133 -6.46 -19.48 0.83
CA GLU A 133 -6.02 -20.24 2.01
C GLU A 133 -5.38 -19.34 3.08
N LYS A 134 -4.92 -18.14 2.68
CA LYS A 134 -4.26 -17.18 3.59
C LYS A 134 -5.25 -16.21 4.23
N THR A 135 -6.19 -15.69 3.45
CA THR A 135 -7.21 -14.73 3.93
C THR A 135 -8.37 -14.60 2.94
N ASN A 136 -9.44 -13.92 3.35
CA ASN A 136 -10.57 -13.63 2.48
C ASN A 136 -10.24 -12.49 1.50
N PHE A 137 -10.61 -12.66 0.23
CA PHE A 137 -10.51 -11.60 -0.77
C PHE A 137 -11.89 -11.18 -1.26
N LEU A 138 -12.12 -9.86 -1.33
CA LEU A 138 -13.31 -9.28 -1.92
C LEU A 138 -12.92 -8.42 -3.12
N PHE A 139 -13.24 -8.91 -4.33
CA PHE A 139 -13.03 -8.20 -5.58
C PHE A 139 -14.31 -7.46 -5.96
N VAL A 140 -14.26 -6.13 -5.96
CA VAL A 140 -15.40 -5.26 -6.25
C VAL A 140 -15.01 -4.28 -7.34
N ARG A 141 -15.92 -4.04 -8.27
CA ARG A 141 -15.73 -3.07 -9.34
C ARG A 141 -16.88 -2.08 -9.38
N ASN A 142 -16.53 -0.81 -9.52
CA ASN A 142 -17.45 0.26 -9.78
C ASN A 142 -17.76 0.36 -11.28
N GLU A 143 -19.03 0.63 -11.63
CA GLU A 143 -19.43 0.79 -13.03
C GLU A 143 -18.98 2.14 -13.61
N THR A 144 -18.96 3.18 -12.77
CA THR A 144 -18.61 4.54 -13.15
C THR A 144 -17.50 5.08 -12.26
N ARG A 145 -16.60 5.88 -12.84
CA ARG A 145 -15.46 6.44 -12.12
C ARG A 145 -15.95 7.48 -11.11
N SER A 146 -15.83 7.16 -9.83
CA SER A 146 -16.31 8.01 -8.73
C SER A 146 -15.22 8.91 -8.16
N GLY A 147 -13.95 8.58 -8.38
CA GLY A 147 -12.80 9.25 -7.81
C GLY A 147 -12.45 8.73 -6.42
N LEU A 148 -11.20 8.96 -5.99
CA LEU A 148 -10.59 8.33 -4.82
C LEU A 148 -11.41 8.50 -3.54
N ILE A 149 -11.91 9.71 -3.25
CA ILE A 149 -12.64 9.99 -2.00
C ILE A 149 -13.95 9.20 -1.92
N LYS A 150 -14.77 9.25 -2.97
CA LYS A 150 -16.03 8.48 -3.05
C LYS A 150 -15.77 6.97 -3.04
N ALA A 151 -14.74 6.53 -3.76
CA ALA A 151 -14.33 5.12 -3.75
C ALA A 151 -13.88 4.65 -2.36
N LYS A 152 -13.14 5.47 -1.59
CA LYS A 152 -12.78 5.18 -0.18
C LYS A 152 -14.01 4.98 0.68
N VAL A 153 -14.98 5.88 0.56
CA VAL A 153 -16.26 5.77 1.28
C VAL A 153 -17.00 4.51 0.90
N PHE A 154 -17.21 4.24 -0.40
CA PHE A 154 -17.95 3.07 -0.85
C PHE A 154 -17.27 1.75 -0.48
N ALA A 155 -15.95 1.67 -0.64
CA ALA A 155 -15.17 0.49 -0.27
C ALA A 155 -15.15 0.27 1.25
N SER A 156 -15.07 1.34 2.07
CA SER A 156 -15.09 1.22 3.53
C SER A 156 -16.38 0.61 4.08
N ARG A 157 -17.51 0.79 3.38
CA ARG A 157 -18.80 0.24 3.78
C ARG A 157 -18.90 -1.26 3.56
N LEU A 158 -18.00 -1.83 2.75
CA LEU A 158 -17.88 -3.27 2.53
C LEU A 158 -17.07 -3.97 3.62
N ALA A 159 -16.21 -3.22 4.33
CA ALA A 159 -15.33 -3.75 5.37
C ALA A 159 -16.09 -4.28 6.58
N LYS A 160 -15.67 -5.46 7.05
CA LYS A 160 -16.24 -6.18 8.20
C LYS A 160 -15.27 -6.33 9.37
N GLY A 161 -13.99 -6.03 9.19
CA GLY A 161 -12.99 -6.01 10.24
C GLY A 161 -13.24 -4.88 11.26
N GLU A 162 -12.70 -5.05 12.45
CA GLU A 162 -12.73 -4.05 13.54
C GLU A 162 -11.91 -2.81 13.20
N VAL A 163 -10.84 -2.99 12.40
CA VAL A 163 -9.98 -1.92 11.91
C VAL A 163 -10.07 -1.85 10.39
N LEU A 164 -10.23 -0.64 9.87
CA LEU A 164 -10.19 -0.31 8.46
C LEU A 164 -8.80 0.25 8.12
N ILE A 165 -8.12 -0.36 7.15
CA ILE A 165 -6.81 0.10 6.69
C ILE A 165 -6.92 0.44 5.21
N PHE A 166 -6.60 1.67 4.83
CA PHE A 166 -6.45 2.06 3.44
C PHE A 166 -4.99 2.01 3.04
N LEU A 167 -4.72 1.44 1.87
CA LEU A 167 -3.41 1.50 1.21
C LEU A 167 -3.61 1.91 -0.25
N ASP A 168 -2.66 2.68 -0.79
CA ASP A 168 -2.62 2.97 -2.22
C ASP A 168 -2.17 1.72 -2.99
N SER A 169 -2.62 1.58 -4.24
CA SER A 169 -2.46 0.35 -5.04
C SER A 169 -1.05 0.04 -5.56
N HIS A 170 -0.07 0.81 -5.09
CA HIS A 170 1.33 0.74 -5.50
C HIS A 170 2.30 0.87 -4.32
N CYS A 171 1.95 0.23 -3.20
CA CYS A 171 2.80 0.15 -2.02
C CYS A 171 3.52 -1.21 -1.93
N GLU A 172 4.59 -1.28 -1.15
CA GLU A 172 5.15 -2.53 -0.65
C GLU A 172 5.29 -2.41 0.86
N VAL A 173 4.60 -3.27 1.61
CA VAL A 173 4.63 -3.17 3.08
C VAL A 173 5.90 -3.79 3.62
N THR A 174 6.39 -3.30 4.75
CA THR A 174 7.63 -3.78 5.38
C THR A 174 7.32 -4.80 6.47
N GLU A 175 8.36 -5.44 7.01
CA GLU A 175 8.21 -6.31 8.19
C GLU A 175 7.56 -5.55 9.35
N LYS A 176 6.67 -6.22 10.09
CA LYS A 176 5.95 -5.69 11.26
C LYS A 176 5.21 -4.37 11.01
N TRP A 177 4.70 -4.13 9.79
CA TRP A 177 4.01 -2.88 9.47
C TRP A 177 2.61 -2.79 10.11
N LEU A 178 1.94 -3.93 10.32
CA LEU A 178 0.53 -3.98 10.70
C LEU A 178 0.36 -3.84 12.21
N GLU A 179 1.20 -4.52 12.97
CA GLU A 179 1.10 -4.64 14.43
C GLU A 179 1.17 -3.28 15.14
N PRO A 180 2.10 -2.36 14.81
CA PRO A 180 2.15 -1.02 15.42
C PRO A 180 0.86 -0.22 15.17
N LEU A 181 0.26 -0.35 13.98
CA LEU A 181 -0.98 0.35 13.62
C LEU A 181 -2.16 -0.16 14.46
N LEU A 182 -2.29 -1.48 14.56
CA LEU A 182 -3.35 -2.11 15.37
C LEU A 182 -3.16 -1.85 16.86
N ALA A 183 -1.92 -1.83 17.35
CA ALA A 183 -1.62 -1.55 18.75
C ALA A 183 -2.06 -0.14 19.16
N ALA A 184 -1.78 0.86 18.32
CA ALA A 184 -2.18 2.24 18.59
C ALA A 184 -3.72 2.42 18.63
N ILE A 185 -4.45 1.71 17.77
CA ILE A 185 -5.93 1.72 17.74
C ILE A 185 -6.53 0.92 18.90
N LYS A 186 -5.89 -0.19 19.30
CA LYS A 186 -6.30 -0.97 20.46
C LYS A 186 -6.23 -0.15 21.75
N GLU A 187 -5.19 0.67 21.88
CA GLU A 187 -5.01 1.55 23.04
C GLU A 187 -6.08 2.65 23.09
N ASP A 188 -6.40 3.24 21.93
CA ASP A 188 -7.48 4.23 21.80
C ASP A 188 -8.16 4.12 20.42
N PRO A 189 -9.41 3.62 20.37
CA PRO A 189 -10.13 3.40 19.11
C PRO A 189 -10.56 4.69 18.41
N THR A 190 -10.32 5.86 19.01
CA THR A 190 -10.58 7.17 18.40
C THR A 190 -9.38 7.72 17.64
N ARG A 191 -8.25 7.02 17.64
CA ARG A 191 -7.05 7.40 16.87
C ARG A 191 -7.18 7.04 15.40
N ILE A 192 -6.72 7.94 14.54
CA ILE A 192 -6.38 7.66 13.14
C ILE A 192 -4.86 7.56 13.08
N VAL A 193 -4.36 6.42 12.62
CA VAL A 193 -2.94 6.08 12.69
C VAL A 193 -2.37 5.99 11.29
N LEU A 194 -1.18 6.56 11.09
CA LEU A 194 -0.49 6.56 9.81
C LEU A 194 0.82 5.80 9.91
N PRO A 195 1.19 5.01 8.89
CA PRO A 195 2.54 4.50 8.78
C PRO A 195 3.49 5.63 8.34
N ILE A 196 4.79 5.43 8.58
CA ILE A 196 5.81 6.18 7.84
C ILE A 196 5.79 5.71 6.38
N VAL A 197 5.78 6.66 5.45
CA VAL A 197 5.66 6.39 4.02
C VAL A 197 7.02 6.59 3.37
N ASP A 198 7.70 5.49 3.11
CA ASP A 198 8.98 5.45 2.41
C ASP A 198 8.79 5.58 0.89
N LEU A 199 9.89 5.78 0.17
CA LEU A 199 9.88 6.10 -1.26
C LEU A 199 10.27 4.88 -2.10
N ILE A 200 9.46 4.56 -3.09
CA ILE A 200 9.82 3.66 -4.20
C ILE A 200 10.00 4.51 -5.44
N ASN A 201 11.19 4.50 -6.02
CA ASN A 201 11.48 5.31 -7.19
C ASN A 201 10.72 4.79 -8.43
N PRO A 202 9.99 5.64 -9.17
CA PRO A 202 9.11 5.18 -10.26
C PRO A 202 9.85 4.68 -11.51
N ILE A 203 11.16 4.92 -11.62
CA ILE A 203 11.97 4.53 -12.78
C ILE A 203 12.67 3.20 -12.55
N ASN A 204 13.30 3.04 -11.38
CA ASN A 204 14.12 1.87 -11.06
C ASN A 204 13.55 1.00 -9.93
N PHE A 205 12.44 1.42 -9.30
CA PHE A 205 11.83 0.76 -8.15
C PHE A 205 12.75 0.65 -6.93
N GLU A 206 13.84 1.40 -6.86
CA GLU A 206 14.70 1.46 -5.69
C GLU A 206 13.91 1.95 -4.48
N TYR A 207 14.00 1.20 -3.39
CA TYR A 207 13.39 1.54 -2.12
C TYR A 207 14.35 2.43 -1.32
N SER A 208 13.86 3.54 -0.79
CA SER A 208 14.63 4.44 0.05
C SER A 208 13.79 4.97 1.21
N LYS A 209 14.42 5.07 2.39
CA LYS A 209 13.76 5.59 3.59
C LYS A 209 13.43 7.07 3.43
N ALA A 210 12.21 7.46 3.78
CA ALA A 210 11.85 8.86 3.88
C ALA A 210 12.40 9.45 5.20
N MET A 211 12.63 10.75 5.20
CA MET A 211 12.85 11.49 6.46
C MET A 211 11.53 11.56 7.23
N ILE A 212 11.56 11.18 8.51
CA ILE A 212 10.38 11.21 9.37
C ILE A 212 9.95 12.66 9.57
N ALA A 213 8.67 12.93 9.32
CA ALA A 213 8.09 14.26 9.36
C ALA A 213 6.64 14.21 9.82
N LYS A 214 6.16 15.33 10.34
CA LYS A 214 4.75 15.59 10.59
C LYS A 214 4.10 16.16 9.34
N GLY A 215 2.81 15.91 9.18
CA GLY A 215 1.98 16.58 8.17
C GLY A 215 1.51 17.94 8.68
N GLY A 216 1.71 18.97 7.87
CA GLY A 216 1.17 20.31 8.05
C GLY A 216 0.46 20.79 6.79
N PHE A 217 0.07 22.06 6.76
CA PHE A 217 -0.43 22.72 5.55
C PHE A 217 -0.15 24.22 5.61
N ASP A 218 0.00 24.85 4.43
CA ASP A 218 0.07 26.31 4.34
C ASP A 218 -1.33 26.94 4.25
N TRP A 219 -1.43 28.27 4.32
CA TRP A 219 -2.72 28.97 4.27
C TRP A 219 -3.48 28.84 2.93
N SER A 220 -2.85 28.24 1.91
CA SER A 220 -3.52 27.83 0.66
C SER A 220 -4.01 26.39 0.70
N LEU A 221 -3.96 25.74 1.87
CA LEU A 221 -4.34 24.35 2.14
C LEU A 221 -3.50 23.32 1.37
N PHE A 222 -2.28 23.68 0.94
CA PHE A 222 -1.35 22.69 0.40
C PHE A 222 -0.67 21.94 1.53
N PHE A 223 -0.67 20.61 1.43
CA PHE A 223 0.04 19.72 2.34
C PHE A 223 1.54 20.02 2.36
N LYS A 224 2.15 19.99 3.56
CA LYS A 224 3.58 20.19 3.78
C LYS A 224 4.13 19.14 4.76
N TRP A 225 5.41 18.80 4.58
CA TRP A 225 6.15 18.01 5.55
C TRP A 225 6.91 18.94 6.51
N GLU A 226 6.71 18.75 7.80
CA GLU A 226 7.45 19.43 8.86
C GLU A 226 8.41 18.45 9.51
N TYR A 227 9.70 18.67 9.29
CA TYR A 227 10.77 17.80 9.79
C TYR A 227 11.12 18.12 11.24
N PHE A 228 11.52 17.09 11.98
CA PHE A 228 12.06 17.24 13.33
C PHE A 228 13.49 17.78 13.28
N ASP A 229 13.87 18.57 14.28
CA ASP A 229 15.27 18.89 14.52
C ASP A 229 16.05 17.60 14.83
N TRP A 230 17.32 17.52 14.39
CA TRP A 230 18.13 16.33 14.57
C TRP A 230 18.26 15.89 16.04
N SER A 231 18.29 16.84 16.97
CA SER A 231 18.35 16.58 18.41
C SER A 231 17.11 15.88 18.98
N TYR A 232 15.99 15.86 18.24
CA TYR A 232 14.81 15.08 18.63
C TYR A 232 15.15 13.58 18.71
N TRP A 233 16.02 13.10 17.83
CA TRP A 233 16.36 11.68 17.71
C TRP A 233 17.42 11.21 18.73
N ASP A 234 18.06 12.14 19.45
CA ASP A 234 19.03 11.83 20.51
C ASP A 234 18.37 11.12 21.71
N VAL A 235 17.06 11.32 21.89
CA VAL A 235 16.27 10.59 22.89
C VAL A 235 15.84 9.25 22.28
N GLU A 236 16.40 8.14 22.77
CA GLU A 236 16.22 6.82 22.15
C GLU A 236 14.75 6.42 21.96
N GLU A 237 13.87 6.75 22.91
CA GLU A 237 12.43 6.49 22.85
C GLU A 237 11.74 7.14 21.63
N ASN A 238 12.23 8.30 21.19
CA ASN A 238 11.67 9.02 20.04
C ASN A 238 11.87 8.27 18.71
N ASN A 239 12.85 7.36 18.64
CA ASN A 239 13.11 6.57 17.43
C ASN A 239 12.09 5.45 17.18
N VAL A 240 11.20 5.18 18.15
CA VAL A 240 10.24 4.07 18.07
C VAL A 240 8.81 4.47 18.41
N LYS A 241 8.62 5.48 19.26
CA LYS A 241 7.28 5.87 19.70
C LYS A 241 6.51 6.58 18.59
N ALA A 242 5.19 6.39 18.59
CA ALA A 242 4.32 7.18 17.74
C ALA A 242 4.36 8.66 18.17
N PHE A 243 4.11 9.55 17.21
CA PHE A 243 4.03 10.98 17.45
C PHE A 243 2.77 11.57 16.82
N GLU A 244 2.30 12.67 17.40
CA GLU A 244 1.14 13.39 16.88
C GLU A 244 1.51 14.21 15.64
N SER A 245 0.62 14.16 14.65
CA SER A 245 0.72 14.91 13.41
C SER A 245 -0.53 15.77 13.22
N PRO A 246 -0.41 17.09 12.99
CA PRO A 246 -1.57 17.97 12.77
C PRO A 246 -2.43 17.58 11.57
N ASN A 247 -1.82 16.97 10.54
CA ASN A 247 -2.47 16.55 9.32
C ASN A 247 -1.96 15.18 8.85
N MET A 248 -2.63 14.60 7.86
CA MET A 248 -2.27 13.37 7.17
C MET A 248 -2.14 13.58 5.66
N SER A 249 -1.26 12.84 5.00
CA SER A 249 -1.21 12.81 3.53
C SER A 249 -2.46 12.19 2.91
N GLY A 250 -3.17 11.35 3.68
CA GLY A 250 -4.49 10.82 3.37
C GLY A 250 -4.51 9.56 2.49
N GLY A 251 -3.38 9.15 1.91
CA GLY A 251 -3.25 7.92 1.11
C GLY A 251 -3.40 6.67 1.98
N LEU A 252 -2.48 6.51 2.93
CA LEU A 252 -2.40 5.35 3.82
C LEU A 252 -2.82 5.71 5.24
N LEU A 253 -3.78 4.97 5.81
CA LEU A 253 -4.22 5.16 7.19
C LEU A 253 -4.86 3.89 7.75
N ALA A 254 -4.85 3.76 9.07
CA ALA A 254 -5.60 2.79 9.84
C ALA A 254 -6.53 3.51 10.83
N VAL A 255 -7.76 3.02 10.95
CA VAL A 255 -8.78 3.62 11.84
C VAL A 255 -9.76 2.53 12.29
N ALA A 256 -10.30 2.63 13.51
CA ALA A 256 -11.38 1.73 13.92
C ALA A 256 -12.59 1.92 13.00
N THR A 257 -13.14 0.82 12.47
CA THR A 257 -14.21 0.86 11.46
C THR A 257 -15.44 1.62 11.95
N ASP A 258 -15.85 1.39 13.20
CA ASP A 258 -16.98 2.08 13.81
C ASP A 258 -16.69 3.56 14.06
N PHE A 259 -15.45 3.89 14.41
CA PHE A 259 -15.06 5.29 14.60
C PHE A 259 -15.07 6.07 13.28
N PHE A 260 -14.54 5.48 12.20
CA PHE A 260 -14.59 6.08 10.86
C PHE A 260 -16.02 6.41 10.42
N ARG A 261 -16.98 5.50 10.69
CA ARG A 261 -18.41 5.74 10.44
C ARG A 261 -18.98 6.81 11.37
N LYS A 262 -18.63 6.78 12.66
CA LYS A 262 -19.11 7.73 13.67
C LYS A 262 -18.71 9.17 13.36
N ILE A 263 -17.51 9.41 12.83
CA ILE A 263 -17.04 10.75 12.45
C ILE A 263 -17.60 11.23 11.10
N GLY A 264 -18.40 10.41 10.43
CA GLY A 264 -19.06 10.77 9.17
C GLY A 264 -18.32 10.37 7.90
N GLU A 265 -17.33 9.47 7.99
CA GLU A 265 -16.51 9.04 6.85
C GLU A 265 -15.82 10.25 6.17
N TYR A 266 -15.60 10.21 4.85
CA TYR A 266 -15.23 11.41 4.10
C TYR A 266 -16.48 12.10 3.54
N ASP A 267 -16.46 13.44 3.47
CA ASP A 267 -17.47 14.19 2.73
C ASP A 267 -17.41 13.81 1.25
N THR A 268 -18.52 13.26 0.75
CA THR A 268 -18.62 12.80 -0.64
C THR A 268 -18.84 13.93 -1.63
N GLY A 269 -19.16 15.15 -1.18
CA GLY A 269 -19.55 16.26 -2.06
C GLY A 269 -20.86 15.94 -2.78
N LYS A 270 -21.94 16.62 -2.36
CA LYS A 270 -23.24 16.53 -3.07
C LYS A 270 -23.09 16.96 -4.53
#